data_AF-A0A9E2CIB9-F1
#
_entry.id   AF-A0A9E2CIB9-F1
#
_cell.length_a   1.000
_cell.length_b   1.000
_cell.length_c   1.000
_cell.angle_alpha   90.00
_cell.angle_beta   90.00
_cell.angle_gamma   90.00
#
_symmetry.space_group_name_H-M   'P 1'
#
loop_
_entity.id
_entity.type
_entity.pdbx_description
1 polymer ?
#
loop_
_entity_poly.entity_id
_entity_poly.type
_entity_poly.pdbx_seq_one_letter_code
_entity_poly.pdbx_strand_id
1 'polypeptide(L)'
;MNAVLFAGLGCFAYWLRSGEVFAPALAGYQQELTQTLKFGQYSSVTLAVFLLDPINVLDVPMQVPIVGLLMAALISIPILVAILYRFWTSVPFIVVVGFLAVMPWLAITLLGSCLLASVRPFRTRFRFVSALLGLVPAVAYLVLAWRGGSAALAGNVDPIDRIKFMAPWALAIVAAALVFAIVLAIAKVVNYRPGAITPLLALMFGLPVALFEFHVGRDELHYRLLETLYENHFADVDASVDLDRHVQRAWERHPSPRRSRQEVYEIEEQKWQFELAGESWPYESELARHCAALTRRCDWFRKCFPDSRYSLNTLFIKARALDMRVDASEFRRTAWIRFYDSFPNQASRDTWRMIAENGADSVLGSVAKVRLAHLDAQAGNIERAITKLEQVLAENEVRSGGLGKSLYVAADSTGGMLGGVLDRPAPETSLNINFDQVLLEAHRLYDLFVSNRDPLYGYDPFSRPRRQAGPLWFGLMNLVPQDEKYADHLRELKTYYPNCQLEDNLDLEIAKATLSLPLKIERLEACLERYPRRDSAPEVLFHLGGALKAKGQSLQSREMFARLVTEYPESVWAQQATRHATGLTPVSLTKAD
;
A
#
# COMPACT_ATOMS: atom_id res chain seq x y z
N MET A 1 11.91 25.15 31.78
CA MET A 1 12.26 25.43 30.36
C MET A 1 12.93 24.25 29.67
N ASN A 2 14.15 23.81 30.03
CA ASN A 2 14.85 22.71 29.32
C ASN A 2 14.04 21.41 29.23
N ALA A 3 13.36 21.01 30.32
CA ALA A 3 12.48 19.83 30.30
C ALA A 3 11.27 20.00 29.37
N VAL A 4 10.74 21.22 29.21
CA VAL A 4 9.61 21.52 28.31
C VAL A 4 10.06 21.48 26.86
N LEU A 5 11.22 22.07 26.54
CA LEU A 5 11.82 21.97 25.20
C LEU A 5 12.08 20.51 24.82
N PHE A 6 12.61 19.73 25.76
CA PHE A 6 12.86 18.30 25.53
C PHE A 6 11.56 17.48 25.45
N ALA A 7 10.52 17.84 26.20
CA ALA A 7 9.19 17.27 26.02
C ALA A 7 8.65 17.54 24.61
N GLY A 8 8.86 18.75 24.07
CA GLY A 8 8.57 19.06 22.67
C GLY A 8 9.32 18.17 21.68
N LEU A 9 10.59 17.87 21.93
CA LEU A 9 11.37 16.90 21.13
C LEU A 9 10.79 15.48 21.23
N GLY A 10 10.37 15.05 22.42
CA GLY A 10 9.71 13.76 22.63
C GLY A 10 8.36 13.67 21.90
N CYS A 11 7.54 14.72 21.96
CA CYS A 11 6.30 14.81 21.19
C CYS A 11 6.57 14.81 19.69
N PHE A 12 7.61 15.52 19.21
CA PHE A 12 7.99 15.51 17.80
C PHE A 12 8.43 14.12 17.33
N ALA A 13 9.22 13.39 18.14
CA ALA A 13 9.60 12.02 17.85
C ALA A 13 8.38 11.09 17.74
N TYR A 14 7.41 11.25 18.64
CA TYR A 14 6.16 10.49 18.60
C TYR A 14 5.29 10.87 17.40
N TRP A 15 5.20 12.16 17.09
CA TRP A 15 4.45 12.71 15.97
C TRP A 15 5.00 12.20 14.64
N LEU A 16 6.33 12.16 14.45
CA LEU A 16 6.94 11.57 13.26
C LEU A 16 6.57 10.09 13.04
N ARG A 17 6.24 9.36 14.11
CA ARG A 17 5.82 7.95 14.04
C ARG A 17 4.33 7.78 13.75
N SER A 18 3.50 8.61 14.36
CA SER A 18 2.05 8.37 14.45
C SER A 18 1.20 9.40 13.70
N GLY A 19 1.77 10.57 13.38
CA GLY A 19 1.03 11.74 12.94
C GLY A 19 0.28 12.45 14.07
N GLU A 20 0.34 11.93 15.29
CA GLU A 20 -0.40 12.45 16.45
C GLU A 20 0.51 13.28 17.34
N VAL A 21 0.05 14.48 17.73
CA VAL A 21 0.91 15.47 18.41
C VAL A 21 1.23 15.08 19.85
N PHE A 22 0.36 14.32 20.51
CA PHE A 22 0.48 14.03 21.94
C PHE A 22 0.01 12.62 22.31
N ALA A 23 0.97 11.73 22.55
CA ALA A 23 0.73 10.31 22.83
C ALA A 23 -0.27 10.04 23.98
N PRO A 24 -0.15 10.68 25.16
CA PRO A 24 -1.00 10.34 26.29
C PRO A 24 -2.49 10.68 26.13
N ALA A 25 -2.86 11.49 25.13
CA ALA A 25 -4.27 11.82 24.87
C ALA A 25 -4.99 10.77 23.99
N LEU A 26 -4.26 9.83 23.38
CA LEU A 26 -4.83 8.86 22.46
C LEU A 26 -5.50 7.69 23.19
N ALA A 27 -6.67 7.31 22.70
CA ALA A 27 -7.29 6.05 23.10
C ALA A 27 -6.39 4.89 22.66
N GLY A 28 -5.98 4.04 23.61
CA GLY A 28 -5.06 2.92 23.34
C GLY A 28 -3.59 3.20 23.60
N TYR A 29 -3.19 4.40 24.07
CA TYR A 29 -1.81 4.71 24.43
C TYR A 29 -1.15 3.67 25.36
N GLN A 30 -1.88 3.18 26.36
CA GLN A 30 -1.38 2.14 27.27
C GLN A 30 -1.13 0.81 26.55
N GLN A 31 -1.96 0.48 25.56
CA GLN A 31 -1.78 -0.71 24.74
C GLN A 31 -0.54 -0.57 23.86
N GLU A 32 -0.33 0.58 23.23
CA GLU A 32 0.92 0.84 22.48
C GLU A 32 2.14 0.72 23.38
N LEU A 33 2.14 1.38 24.53
CA LEU A 33 3.26 1.34 25.47
C LEU A 33 3.54 -0.09 25.95
N THR A 34 2.51 -0.86 26.31
CA THR A 34 2.69 -2.25 26.74
C THR A 34 3.13 -3.17 25.59
N GLN A 35 2.67 -2.94 24.35
CA GLN A 35 3.15 -3.65 23.17
C GLN A 35 4.63 -3.38 22.91
N THR A 36 5.10 -2.13 23.07
CA THR A 36 6.52 -1.80 22.91
C THR A 36 7.43 -2.49 23.94
N LEU A 37 6.89 -2.86 25.11
CA LEU A 37 7.62 -3.53 26.18
C LEU A 37 7.65 -5.06 26.06
N LYS A 38 6.75 -5.67 25.28
CA LYS A 38 6.71 -7.14 25.12
C LYS A 38 7.93 -7.62 24.32
N PHE A 39 8.77 -8.41 24.98
CA PHE A 39 9.97 -9.00 24.37
C PHE A 39 9.60 -10.21 23.50
N GLY A 40 10.08 -10.27 22.25
CA GLY A 40 10.14 -11.50 21.45
C GLY A 40 8.94 -11.82 20.56
N GLN A 41 7.81 -11.10 20.66
CA GLN A 41 6.79 -11.11 19.60
C GLN A 41 7.10 -9.96 18.64
N TYR A 42 6.76 -10.09 17.36
CA TYR A 42 6.91 -9.07 16.31
C TYR A 42 6.41 -7.70 16.80
N SER A 43 7.28 -6.98 17.49
CA SER A 43 6.94 -5.71 18.11
C SER A 43 6.94 -4.73 16.96
N SER A 44 5.74 -4.30 16.55
CA SER A 44 5.51 -3.29 15.52
C SER A 44 6.29 -1.99 15.77
N VAL A 45 6.81 -1.79 16.98
CA VAL A 45 7.60 -0.62 17.36
C VAL A 45 9.06 -0.99 17.63
N THR A 46 9.82 -1.25 16.56
CA THR A 46 11.28 -1.24 16.64
C THR A 46 11.84 0.06 16.06
N LEU A 47 13.06 0.43 16.45
CA LEU A 47 13.78 1.54 15.83
C LEU A 47 13.95 1.34 14.31
N ALA A 48 14.05 0.09 13.85
CA ALA A 48 14.10 -0.22 12.42
C ALA A 48 12.78 0.14 11.71
N VAL A 49 11.64 -0.17 12.35
CA VAL A 49 10.32 0.25 11.83
C VAL A 49 10.22 1.77 11.76
N PHE A 50 10.79 2.51 12.70
CA PHE A 50 10.81 3.98 12.65
C PHE A 50 11.53 4.57 11.41
N LEU A 51 12.39 3.79 10.72
CA LEU A 51 13.01 4.19 9.46
C LEU A 51 12.22 3.76 8.21
N LEU A 52 11.23 2.90 8.39
CA LEU A 52 10.44 2.30 7.30
C LEU A 52 9.02 2.85 7.28
N ASP A 53 8.43 3.07 8.44
CA ASP A 53 7.05 3.47 8.65
C ASP A 53 7.00 4.63 9.67
N PRO A 54 6.27 5.72 9.39
CA PRO A 54 5.52 5.98 8.16
C PRO A 54 6.38 6.43 6.98
N ILE A 55 7.51 7.09 7.22
CA ILE A 55 8.33 7.63 6.13
C ILE A 55 9.50 6.70 5.88
N ASN A 56 9.43 5.96 4.77
CA ASN A 56 10.52 5.11 4.34
C ASN A 56 11.73 5.96 3.92
N VAL A 57 12.85 5.74 4.60
CA VAL A 57 14.13 6.41 4.34
C VAL A 57 14.66 6.16 2.93
N LEU A 58 14.27 5.06 2.28
CA LEU A 58 14.64 4.78 0.89
C LEU A 58 13.94 5.72 -0.09
N ASP A 59 12.67 6.05 0.18
CA ASP A 59 11.86 6.91 -0.68
C ASP A 59 12.12 8.40 -0.38
N VAL A 60 12.46 8.73 0.88
CA VAL A 60 12.77 10.09 1.33
C VAL A 60 14.13 10.13 2.04
N PRO A 61 15.25 10.21 1.30
CA PRO A 61 16.60 10.17 1.87
C PRO A 61 16.89 11.27 2.90
N MET A 62 16.20 12.41 2.80
CA MET A 62 16.30 13.51 3.79
C MET A 62 15.81 13.10 5.19
N GLN A 63 15.08 11.99 5.32
CA GLN A 63 14.71 11.42 6.61
C GLN A 63 15.94 10.89 7.38
N VAL A 64 17.03 10.50 6.69
CA VAL A 64 18.28 10.05 7.34
C VAL A 64 18.84 11.11 8.31
N PRO A 65 19.14 12.35 7.87
CA PRO A 65 19.65 13.37 8.77
C PRO A 65 18.65 13.80 9.84
N ILE A 66 17.36 13.84 9.52
CA ILE A 66 16.31 14.20 10.50
C ILE A 66 16.29 13.22 11.65
N VAL A 67 16.18 11.92 11.34
CA VAL A 67 16.14 10.85 12.36
C VAL A 67 17.48 10.76 13.09
N GLY A 68 18.61 10.85 12.38
CA GLY A 68 19.93 10.82 13.00
C GLY A 68 20.13 11.95 14.02
N LEU A 69 19.78 13.19 13.66
CA LEU A 69 19.88 14.34 14.57
C LEU A 69 18.89 14.27 15.73
N LEU A 70 17.66 13.81 15.46
CA LEU A 70 16.64 13.58 16.49
C LEU A 70 17.14 12.58 17.53
N MET A 71 17.66 11.43 17.08
CA MET A 71 18.20 10.40 17.95
C MET A 71 19.44 10.87 18.71
N ALA A 72 20.32 11.62 18.05
CA ALA A 72 21.46 12.25 18.71
C ALA A 72 21.02 13.18 19.84
N ALA A 73 19.97 13.98 19.64
CA ALA A 73 19.42 14.87 20.67
C ALA A 73 18.78 14.08 21.82
N LEU A 74 17.94 13.08 21.52
CA LEU A 74 17.30 12.23 22.54
C LEU A 74 18.34 11.50 23.41
N ILE A 75 19.48 11.12 22.84
CA ILE A 75 20.55 10.39 23.54
C ILE A 75 21.48 11.33 24.30
N SER A 76 22.00 12.37 23.65
CA SER A 76 23.06 13.21 24.21
C SER A 76 22.58 14.10 25.35
N ILE A 77 21.34 14.62 25.29
CA ILE A 77 20.84 15.60 26.26
C ILE A 77 20.74 15.01 27.69
N PRO A 78 20.11 13.84 27.92
CA PRO A 78 20.09 13.23 29.26
C PRO A 78 21.49 12.97 29.83
N ILE A 79 22.42 12.49 29.00
CA ILE A 79 23.81 12.19 29.39
C ILE A 79 24.54 13.48 29.79
N LEU A 80 24.41 14.56 29.01
CA LEU A 80 24.99 15.86 29.33
C LEU A 80 24.42 16.44 30.62
N VAL A 81 23.11 16.34 30.83
CA VAL A 81 22.46 16.80 32.05
C VAL A 81 22.97 16.02 33.26
N ALA A 82 23.14 14.70 33.13
CA ALA A 82 23.69 13.86 34.18
C ALA A 82 25.14 14.26 34.55
N ILE A 83 25.99 14.54 33.55
CA ILE A 83 27.40 14.95 33.75
C ILE A 83 27.51 16.35 34.38
N LEU A 84 26.74 17.31 33.86
CA LEU A 84 26.85 18.73 34.21
C LEU A 84 26.14 19.10 35.51
N TYR A 85 25.01 18.49 35.82
CA TYR A 85 24.22 18.80 37.02
C TYR A 85 24.34 17.72 38.08
N ARG A 86 23.76 16.54 37.80
CA ARG A 86 23.70 15.32 38.60
C ARG A 86 22.77 14.34 37.91
N PHE A 87 22.93 13.05 38.22
CA PHE A 87 22.07 11.97 37.73
C PHE A 87 20.57 12.27 37.87
N TRP A 88 20.10 12.66 39.07
CA TRP A 88 18.67 12.89 39.32
C TRP A 88 18.03 13.95 38.43
N THR A 89 18.79 14.95 38.00
CA THR A 89 18.30 15.99 37.08
C THR A 89 18.04 15.43 35.67
N SER A 90 18.64 14.29 35.31
CA SER A 90 18.42 13.63 34.01
C SER A 90 17.15 12.76 33.96
N VAL A 91 16.61 12.35 35.12
CA VAL A 91 15.44 11.45 35.20
C VAL A 91 14.21 11.99 34.46
N PRO A 92 13.84 13.29 34.56
CA PRO A 92 12.71 13.82 33.78
C PRO A 92 12.89 13.67 32.27
N PHE A 93 14.13 13.79 31.76
CA PHE A 93 14.44 13.61 30.35
C PHE A 93 14.30 12.15 29.94
N ILE A 94 14.76 11.22 30.78
CA ILE A 94 14.58 9.77 30.55
C ILE A 94 13.09 9.40 30.53
N VAL A 95 12.28 9.97 31.44
CA VAL A 95 10.83 9.79 31.47
C VAL A 95 10.18 10.31 30.19
N VAL A 96 10.62 11.47 29.67
CA VAL A 96 10.14 11.97 28.38
C VAL A 96 10.43 10.99 27.24
N VAL A 97 11.64 10.41 27.17
CA VAL A 97 11.96 9.40 26.15
C VAL A 97 11.09 8.15 26.29
N GLY A 98 10.88 7.66 27.52
CA GLY A 98 10.12 6.44 27.77
C GLY A 98 8.63 6.59 27.48
N PHE A 99 8.02 7.69 27.93
CA PHE A 99 6.57 7.87 27.92
C PHE A 99 6.06 8.81 26.82
N LEU A 100 6.71 9.94 26.57
CA LEU A 100 6.25 10.88 25.53
C LEU A 100 6.68 10.41 24.14
N ALA A 101 7.94 10.01 23.97
CA ALA A 101 8.42 9.47 22.70
C ALA A 101 8.04 7.99 22.48
N VAL A 102 7.52 7.31 23.51
CA VAL A 102 7.13 5.88 23.49
C VAL A 102 8.29 4.98 23.05
N MET A 103 9.48 5.24 23.61
CA MET A 103 10.71 4.48 23.37
C MET A 103 11.28 3.93 24.69
N PRO A 104 10.60 2.98 25.36
CA PRO A 104 11.01 2.51 26.69
C PRO A 104 12.38 1.83 26.71
N TRP A 105 12.73 1.07 25.66
CA TRP A 105 14.06 0.43 25.55
C TRP A 105 15.19 1.45 25.45
N LEU A 106 14.98 2.52 24.68
CA LEU A 106 15.92 3.64 24.64
C LEU A 106 16.01 4.32 26.01
N ALA A 107 14.89 4.52 26.71
CA ALA A 107 14.90 5.11 28.05
C ALA A 107 15.68 4.25 29.08
N ILE A 108 15.52 2.92 29.05
CA ILE A 108 16.26 1.99 29.92
C ILE A 108 17.76 2.05 29.65
N THR A 109 18.15 2.04 28.37
CA THR A 109 19.57 2.11 27.99
C THR A 109 20.16 3.49 28.33
N LEU A 110 19.39 4.56 28.16
CA LEU A 110 19.76 5.91 28.59
C LEU A 110 19.90 6.04 30.10
N LEU A 111 19.08 5.34 30.89
CA LEU A 111 19.24 5.26 32.33
C LEU A 111 20.62 4.67 32.70
N GLY A 112 20.99 3.57 32.04
CA GLY A 112 22.32 2.97 32.15
C GLY A 112 23.44 3.92 31.73
N SER A 113 23.27 4.60 30.59
CA SER A 113 24.19 5.63 30.09
C SER A 113 24.42 6.78 31.07
N CYS A 114 23.34 7.33 31.64
CA CYS A 114 23.41 8.42 32.60
C CYS A 114 24.05 7.98 33.93
N LEU A 115 23.78 6.74 34.36
CA LEU A 115 24.41 6.14 35.54
C LEU A 115 25.92 5.98 35.34
N LEU A 116 26.35 5.36 34.23
CA LEU A 116 27.77 5.20 33.89
C LEU A 116 28.50 6.53 33.81
N ALA A 117 27.89 7.55 33.20
CA ALA A 117 28.48 8.89 33.10
C ALA A 117 28.60 9.62 34.47
N SER A 118 27.78 9.23 35.45
CA SER A 118 27.72 9.89 36.78
C SER A 118 28.55 9.21 37.86
N VAL A 119 28.83 7.91 37.72
CA VAL A 119 29.49 7.08 38.73
C VAL A 119 30.99 7.40 38.83
N ARG A 120 31.52 7.52 40.07
CA ARG A 120 32.88 8.00 40.38
C ARG A 120 34.02 7.34 39.57
N PRO A 121 34.12 6.01 39.44
CA PRO A 121 35.21 5.37 38.67
C PRO A 121 35.27 5.82 37.21
N PHE A 122 34.14 6.19 36.59
CA PHE A 122 34.08 6.61 35.20
C PHE A 122 34.07 8.14 35.02
N ARG A 123 34.00 8.89 36.13
CA ARG A 123 34.05 10.36 36.14
C ARG A 123 35.50 10.84 36.09
N THR A 124 36.09 10.80 34.91
CA THR A 124 37.47 11.25 34.70
C THR A 124 37.56 12.78 34.79
N ARG A 125 38.78 13.31 34.94
CA ARG A 125 39.02 14.77 34.86
C ARG A 125 38.64 15.34 33.48
N PHE A 126 38.68 14.52 32.44
CA PHE A 126 38.32 14.90 31.08
C PHE A 126 36.87 14.48 30.77
N ARG A 127 35.93 15.40 31.02
CA ARG A 127 34.47 15.14 30.96
C ARG A 127 33.99 14.56 29.62
N PHE A 128 34.71 14.82 28.53
CA PHE A 128 34.38 14.25 27.22
C PHE A 128 34.55 12.72 27.18
N VAL A 129 35.59 12.17 27.82
CA VAL A 129 35.75 10.70 27.95
C VAL A 129 34.61 10.10 28.77
N SER A 130 34.18 10.76 29.84
CA SER A 130 32.99 10.32 30.60
C SER A 130 31.71 10.36 29.77
N ALA A 131 31.56 11.34 28.87
CA ALA A 131 30.43 11.39 27.94
C ALA A 131 30.46 10.25 26.91
N LEU A 132 31.62 9.95 26.34
CA LEU A 132 31.79 8.82 25.43
C LEU A 132 31.55 7.47 26.11
N LEU A 133 32.03 7.29 27.35
CA LEU A 133 31.73 6.10 28.15
C LEU A 133 30.23 5.98 28.46
N GLY A 134 29.59 7.11 28.76
CA GLY A 134 28.13 7.18 28.90
C GLY A 134 27.38 6.83 27.61
N LEU A 135 27.95 7.06 26.44
CA LEU A 135 27.32 6.76 25.15
C LEU A 135 27.28 5.24 24.84
N VAL A 136 28.15 4.44 25.46
CA VAL A 136 28.33 3.01 25.13
C VAL A 136 27.03 2.18 25.22
N PRO A 137 26.21 2.24 26.29
CA PRO A 137 24.95 1.47 26.33
C PRO A 137 23.97 1.86 25.23
N ALA A 138 23.86 3.16 24.90
CA ALA A 138 23.00 3.63 23.83
C ALA A 138 23.50 3.16 22.45
N VAL A 139 24.81 3.19 22.19
CA VAL A 139 25.42 2.65 20.96
C VAL A 139 25.15 1.15 20.83
N ALA A 140 25.34 0.39 21.91
CA ALA A 140 25.06 -1.04 21.91
C ALA A 140 23.58 -1.31 21.56
N TYR A 141 22.65 -0.53 22.11
CA TYR A 141 21.24 -0.61 21.76
C TYR A 141 20.96 -0.31 20.28
N LEU A 142 21.52 0.78 19.73
CA LEU A 142 21.34 1.12 18.31
C LEU A 142 21.88 0.01 17.38
N VAL A 143 23.05 -0.57 17.71
CA VAL A 143 23.65 -1.67 16.95
C VAL A 143 22.79 -2.95 17.04
N LEU A 144 22.27 -3.28 18.22
CA LEU A 144 21.39 -4.43 18.40
C LEU A 144 20.05 -4.25 17.67
N ALA A 145 19.46 -3.06 17.74
CA ALA A 145 18.22 -2.73 17.04
C ALA A 145 18.39 -2.84 15.52
N TRP A 146 19.51 -2.38 14.98
CA TRP A 146 19.85 -2.55 13.56
C TRP A 146 19.98 -4.02 13.16
N ARG A 147 20.74 -4.81 13.94
CA ARG A 147 20.91 -6.25 13.66
C ARG A 147 19.57 -6.99 13.67
N GLY A 148 18.69 -6.69 14.63
CA GLY A 148 17.35 -7.28 14.71
C GLY A 148 16.48 -6.96 13.49
N GLY A 149 16.48 -5.71 13.04
CA GLY A 149 15.72 -5.29 11.84
C GLY A 149 16.22 -5.92 10.55
N SER A 150 17.53 -6.06 10.40
CA SER A 150 18.14 -6.63 9.19
C SER A 150 17.70 -8.07 8.91
N ALA A 151 17.43 -8.87 9.94
CA ALA A 151 16.98 -10.25 9.78
C ALA A 151 15.56 -10.35 9.19
N ALA A 152 14.67 -9.41 9.55
CA ALA A 152 13.32 -9.34 9.01
C ALA A 152 13.30 -8.88 7.54
N LEU A 153 14.27 -8.06 7.13
CA LEU A 153 14.41 -7.51 5.77
C LEU A 153 15.33 -8.34 4.86
N ALA A 154 16.04 -9.33 5.41
CA ALA A 154 17.14 -10.02 4.73
C ALA A 154 16.72 -10.84 3.49
N GLY A 155 15.43 -11.11 3.32
CA GLY A 155 14.93 -11.96 2.22
C GLY A 155 15.15 -11.38 0.83
N ASN A 156 14.97 -10.07 0.64
CA ASN A 156 14.82 -9.49 -0.71
C ASN A 156 15.56 -8.15 -0.94
N VAL A 157 16.27 -7.60 0.05
CA VAL A 157 16.86 -6.25 -0.05
C VAL A 157 18.33 -6.32 -0.47
N ASP A 158 18.69 -5.56 -1.51
CA ASP A 158 20.04 -5.37 -2.05
C ASP A 158 21.03 -4.98 -0.91
N PRO A 159 22.23 -5.57 -0.86
CA PRO A 159 23.29 -5.17 0.07
C PRO A 159 23.53 -3.65 0.17
N ILE A 160 23.37 -2.91 -0.93
CA ILE A 160 23.57 -1.45 -0.96
C ILE A 160 22.49 -0.74 -0.14
N ASP A 161 21.24 -1.17 -0.23
CA ASP A 161 20.14 -0.56 0.52
C ASP A 161 20.23 -0.86 2.01
N ARG A 162 20.84 -1.99 2.41
CA ARG A 162 21.14 -2.29 3.82
C ARG A 162 22.04 -1.24 4.46
N ILE A 163 22.97 -0.66 3.70
CA ILE A 163 23.88 0.40 4.20
C ILE A 163 23.10 1.69 4.46
N LYS A 164 22.12 2.03 3.61
CA LYS A 164 21.26 3.22 3.80
C LYS A 164 20.51 3.16 5.13
N PHE A 165 20.03 1.98 5.55
CA PHE A 165 19.40 1.79 6.86
C PHE A 165 20.35 1.94 8.06
N MET A 166 21.67 1.83 7.86
CA MET A 166 22.67 2.07 8.90
C MET A 166 22.97 3.56 9.08
N ALA A 167 22.79 4.36 8.03
CA ALA A 167 23.21 5.76 8.00
C ALA A 167 22.61 6.63 9.12
N PRO A 168 21.29 6.54 9.46
CA PRO A 168 20.72 7.35 10.54
C PRO A 168 21.36 7.07 11.90
N TRP A 169 21.67 5.80 12.19
CA TRP A 169 22.27 5.39 13.46
C TRP A 169 23.74 5.81 13.56
N ALA A 170 24.50 5.60 12.49
CA ALA A 170 25.89 6.06 12.42
C ALA A 170 25.96 7.58 12.59
N LEU A 171 25.08 8.31 11.89
CA LEU A 171 24.96 9.76 12.02
C LEU A 171 24.56 10.17 13.45
N ALA A 172 23.62 9.46 14.08
CA ALA A 172 23.21 9.75 15.46
C ALA A 172 24.38 9.64 16.45
N ILE A 173 25.23 8.61 16.30
CA ILE A 173 26.42 8.40 17.14
C ILE A 173 27.44 9.52 16.93
N VAL A 174 27.77 9.83 15.68
CA VAL A 174 28.73 10.88 15.32
C VAL A 174 28.22 12.25 15.79
N ALA A 175 26.95 12.56 15.53
CA ALA A 175 26.33 13.82 15.93
C ALA A 175 26.25 13.94 17.47
N ALA A 176 25.92 12.88 18.20
CA ALA A 176 25.93 12.89 19.67
C ALA A 176 27.33 13.18 20.24
N ALA A 177 28.38 12.56 19.67
CA ALA A 177 29.76 12.81 20.07
C ALA A 177 30.20 14.26 19.77
N LEU A 178 29.84 14.79 18.60
CA LEU A 178 30.12 16.18 18.23
C LEU A 178 29.41 17.16 19.19
N VAL A 179 28.15 16.89 19.51
CA VAL A 179 27.36 17.67 20.47
C VAL A 179 28.04 17.66 21.84
N PHE A 180 28.50 16.51 22.33
CA PHE A 180 29.24 16.46 23.59
C PHE A 180 30.48 17.37 23.57
N ALA A 181 31.25 17.35 22.48
CA ALA A 181 32.44 18.19 22.35
C ALA A 181 32.08 19.68 22.38
N ILE A 182 31.08 20.10 21.60
CA ILE A 182 30.63 21.50 21.52
C ILE A 182 30.07 21.98 22.87
N VAL A 183 29.15 21.22 23.47
CA VAL A 183 28.50 21.59 24.75
C VAL A 183 29.55 21.70 25.85
N LEU A 184 30.48 20.74 25.95
CA LEU A 184 31.51 20.76 26.98
C LEU A 184 32.54 21.87 26.75
N ALA A 185 32.87 22.21 25.51
CA ALA A 185 33.73 23.34 25.17
C ALA A 185 33.07 24.67 25.60
N ILE A 186 31.80 24.89 25.22
CA ILE A 186 31.03 26.07 25.63
C ILE A 186 30.88 26.12 27.15
N ALA A 187 30.54 24.99 27.78
CA ALA A 187 30.42 24.92 29.23
C ALA A 187 31.73 25.25 29.95
N LYS A 188 32.89 24.87 29.38
CA LYS A 188 34.20 25.26 29.90
C LYS A 188 34.41 26.77 29.79
N VAL A 189 34.04 27.39 28.67
CA VAL A 189 34.15 28.85 28.46
C VAL A 189 33.25 29.63 29.42
N VAL A 190 32.03 29.16 29.66
CA VAL A 190 31.03 29.84 30.52
C VAL A 190 31.09 29.36 31.99
N ASN A 191 32.21 28.74 32.40
CA ASN A 191 32.42 28.25 33.78
C ASN A 191 31.27 27.38 34.32
N TYR A 192 30.70 26.54 33.45
CA TYR A 192 29.64 25.57 33.76
C TYR A 192 28.36 26.18 34.33
N ARG A 193 28.03 27.43 33.96
CA ARG A 193 26.76 28.04 34.35
C ARG A 193 25.57 27.30 33.71
N PRO A 194 24.52 26.99 34.50
CA PRO A 194 23.36 26.22 34.03
C PRO A 194 22.67 26.75 32.75
N GLY A 195 22.58 28.07 32.64
CA GLY A 195 21.83 28.72 31.56
C GLY A 195 22.47 28.58 30.18
N ALA A 196 23.77 28.27 30.09
CA ALA A 196 24.49 28.22 28.82
C ALA A 196 24.05 27.06 27.90
N ILE A 197 23.41 26.02 28.45
CA ILE A 197 23.00 24.83 27.69
C ILE A 197 21.68 25.08 26.95
N THR A 198 20.79 25.94 27.48
CA THR A 198 19.45 26.14 26.89
C THR A 198 19.47 26.54 25.42
N PRO A 199 20.27 27.53 24.96
CA PRO A 199 20.28 27.91 23.54
C PRO A 199 20.74 26.76 22.64
N LEU A 200 21.66 25.93 23.14
CA LEU A 200 22.17 24.78 22.42
C LEU A 200 21.13 23.65 22.33
N LEU A 201 20.36 23.42 23.40
CA LEU A 201 19.21 22.51 23.37
C LEU A 201 18.15 22.99 22.38
N ALA A 202 17.87 24.29 22.37
CA ALA A 202 16.92 24.88 21.43
C ALA A 202 17.38 24.70 19.97
N LEU A 203 18.68 24.89 19.69
CA LEU A 203 19.26 24.64 18.37
C LEU A 203 19.17 23.16 17.97
N MET A 204 19.51 22.25 18.88
CA MET A 204 19.44 20.81 18.64
C MET A 204 18.02 20.29 18.43
N PHE A 205 17.02 20.92 19.04
CA PHE A 205 15.60 20.64 18.78
C PHE A 205 15.14 21.27 17.47
N GLY A 206 15.47 22.55 17.25
CA GLY A 206 15.01 23.31 16.10
C GLY A 206 15.54 22.79 14.77
N LEU A 207 16.78 22.28 14.73
CA LEU A 207 17.41 21.80 13.50
C LEU A 207 16.68 20.60 12.85
N PRO A 208 16.43 19.46 13.52
CA PRO A 208 15.70 18.34 12.92
C PRO A 208 14.26 18.72 12.55
N VAL A 209 13.59 19.56 13.36
CA VAL A 209 12.24 20.06 13.06
C VAL A 209 12.24 20.93 11.79
N ALA A 210 13.19 21.86 11.68
CA ALA A 210 13.32 22.72 10.51
C ALA A 210 13.67 21.90 9.26
N LEU A 211 14.63 20.97 9.36
CA LEU A 211 14.97 20.08 8.26
C LEU A 211 13.74 19.29 7.78
N PHE A 212 12.94 18.77 8.70
CA PHE A 212 11.69 18.07 8.38
C PHE A 212 10.68 18.99 7.69
N GLU A 213 10.37 20.15 8.23
CA GLU A 213 9.36 21.05 7.65
C GLU A 213 9.78 21.57 6.27
N PHE A 214 11.08 21.81 6.03
CA PHE A 214 11.57 22.29 4.74
C PHE A 214 11.77 21.20 3.69
N HIS A 215 12.18 19.99 4.09
CA HIS A 215 12.63 18.95 3.13
C HIS A 215 11.75 17.71 3.08
N VAL A 216 10.80 17.55 3.99
CA VAL A 216 9.89 16.40 4.02
C VAL A 216 8.46 16.94 3.96
N GLY A 217 8.08 17.75 4.95
CA GLY A 217 6.77 18.36 5.06
C GLY A 217 5.78 17.50 5.84
N ARG A 218 4.77 18.14 6.44
CA ARG A 218 3.69 17.44 7.16
C ARG A 218 2.79 16.65 6.24
N ASP A 219 2.63 17.12 5.01
CA ASP A 219 1.83 16.47 3.98
C ASP A 219 2.44 15.11 3.58
N GLU A 220 3.75 14.99 3.45
CA GLU A 220 4.42 13.69 3.27
C GLU A 220 4.07 12.72 4.40
N LEU A 221 4.26 13.14 5.66
CA LEU A 221 3.98 12.28 6.82
C LEU A 221 2.53 11.77 6.83
N HIS A 222 1.56 12.68 6.69
CA HIS A 222 0.15 12.31 6.73
C HIS A 222 -0.29 11.51 5.51
N TYR A 223 0.33 11.74 4.35
CA TYR A 223 0.12 10.92 3.16
C TYR A 223 0.62 9.49 3.37
N ARG A 224 1.83 9.30 3.89
CA ARG A 224 2.35 7.95 4.17
C ARG A 224 1.54 7.20 5.21
N LEU A 225 1.11 7.88 6.28
CA LEU A 225 0.19 7.30 7.26
C LEU A 225 -1.14 6.88 6.63
N LEU A 226 -1.61 7.58 5.60
CA LEU A 226 -2.81 7.21 4.86
C LEU A 226 -2.56 5.97 3.98
N GLU A 227 -1.40 5.87 3.32
CA GLU A 227 -0.99 4.68 2.57
C GLU A 227 -0.91 3.45 3.48
N THR A 228 -0.16 3.54 4.59
CA THR A 228 -0.04 2.45 5.58
C THR A 228 -1.42 2.05 6.13
N LEU A 229 -2.31 3.01 6.38
CA LEU A 229 -3.67 2.70 6.83
C LEU A 229 -4.47 1.96 5.76
N TYR A 230 -4.37 2.38 4.49
CA TYR A 230 -5.05 1.73 3.38
C TYR A 230 -4.57 0.28 3.22
N GLU A 231 -3.25 0.07 3.23
CA GLU A 231 -2.65 -1.27 3.14
C GLU A 231 -3.08 -2.15 4.32
N ASN A 232 -3.06 -1.64 5.55
CA ASN A 232 -3.46 -2.40 6.72
C ASN A 232 -4.96 -2.75 6.73
N HIS A 233 -5.83 -1.85 6.26
CA HIS A 233 -7.27 -2.10 6.23
C HIS A 233 -7.70 -3.09 5.14
N PHE A 234 -6.95 -3.18 4.05
CA PHE A 234 -7.27 -4.00 2.88
C PHE A 234 -6.19 -5.03 2.55
N ALA A 235 -5.37 -5.41 3.54
CA ALA A 235 -4.47 -6.54 3.42
C ALA A 235 -5.28 -7.83 3.40
N ASP A 236 -4.87 -8.79 2.56
CA ASP A 236 -5.46 -10.13 2.58
C ASP A 236 -5.22 -10.77 3.96
N VAL A 237 -6.29 -11.27 4.60
CA VAL A 237 -6.23 -11.88 5.93
C VAL A 237 -6.73 -13.31 5.88
N ASP A 238 -5.97 -14.23 6.46
CA ASP A 238 -6.43 -15.59 6.77
C ASP A 238 -7.38 -15.53 7.97
N ALA A 239 -8.68 -15.63 7.70
CA ALA A 239 -9.71 -15.58 8.73
C ALA A 239 -10.06 -16.97 9.30
N SER A 240 -9.40 -18.05 8.86
CA SER A 240 -9.72 -19.42 9.30
C SER A 240 -9.67 -19.57 10.83
N VAL A 241 -8.61 -19.06 11.47
CA VAL A 241 -8.42 -19.16 12.93
C VAL A 241 -9.46 -18.33 13.70
N ASP A 242 -9.81 -17.16 13.18
CA ASP A 242 -10.78 -16.27 13.82
C ASP A 242 -12.21 -16.79 13.64
N LEU A 243 -12.54 -17.31 12.47
CA LEU A 243 -13.79 -18.01 12.18
C LEU A 243 -13.93 -19.24 13.08
N ASP A 244 -12.91 -20.09 13.18
CA ASP A 244 -12.92 -21.27 14.07
C ASP A 244 -13.14 -20.87 15.53
N ARG A 245 -12.49 -19.80 15.98
CA ARG A 245 -12.69 -19.27 17.34
C ARG A 245 -14.11 -18.73 17.54
N HIS A 246 -14.68 -18.10 16.52
CA HIS A 246 -16.06 -17.62 16.56
C HIS A 246 -17.06 -18.78 16.61
N VAL A 247 -16.88 -19.79 15.75
CA VAL A 247 -17.67 -21.02 15.70
C VAL A 247 -17.61 -21.76 17.03
N GLN A 248 -16.42 -21.90 17.63
CA GLN A 248 -16.26 -22.54 18.93
C GLN A 248 -17.06 -21.83 20.02
N ARG A 249 -16.98 -20.48 20.09
CA ARG A 249 -17.75 -19.68 21.06
C ARG A 249 -19.26 -19.76 20.81
N ALA A 250 -19.69 -19.76 19.55
CA ALA A 250 -21.09 -19.88 19.18
C ALA A 250 -21.65 -21.27 19.57
N TRP A 251 -20.88 -22.33 19.30
CA TRP A 251 -21.24 -23.70 19.65
C TRP A 251 -21.33 -23.91 21.18
N GLU A 252 -20.41 -23.35 21.95
CA GLU A 252 -20.43 -23.40 23.42
C GLU A 252 -21.65 -22.71 24.04
N ARG A 253 -22.19 -21.68 23.39
CA ARG A 253 -23.38 -20.93 23.84
C ARG A 253 -24.71 -21.64 23.54
N HIS A 254 -24.74 -22.64 22.66
CA HIS A 254 -25.98 -23.32 22.30
C HIS A 254 -26.54 -24.19 23.45
N PRO A 255 -27.86 -24.09 23.75
CA PRO A 255 -28.50 -24.89 24.79
C PRO A 255 -28.60 -26.37 24.39
N SER A 256 -28.74 -27.26 25.38
CA SER A 256 -28.88 -28.71 25.16
C SER A 256 -30.29 -29.07 24.64
N PRO A 257 -30.43 -29.95 23.63
CA PRO A 257 -29.36 -30.65 22.91
C PRO A 257 -28.62 -29.72 21.94
N ARG A 258 -27.28 -29.76 21.99
CA ARG A 258 -26.42 -28.92 21.14
C ARG A 258 -26.53 -29.37 19.68
N ARG A 259 -26.60 -28.40 18.77
CA ARG A 259 -26.40 -28.64 17.33
C ARG A 259 -25.00 -29.20 17.07
N SER A 260 -24.84 -29.90 15.95
CA SER A 260 -23.51 -30.35 15.53
C SER A 260 -22.60 -29.13 15.30
N ARG A 261 -21.29 -29.27 15.57
CA ARG A 261 -20.34 -28.17 15.33
C ARG A 261 -20.32 -27.76 13.86
N GLN A 262 -20.56 -28.70 12.94
CA GLN A 262 -20.64 -28.46 11.51
C GLN A 262 -21.83 -27.57 11.13
N GLU A 263 -23.02 -27.82 11.69
CA GLU A 263 -24.18 -26.94 11.46
C GLU A 263 -23.93 -25.52 11.98
N VAL A 264 -23.28 -25.39 13.15
CA VAL A 264 -22.91 -24.07 13.68
C VAL A 264 -21.87 -23.40 12.79
N TYR A 265 -20.90 -24.15 12.26
CA TYR A 265 -19.91 -23.65 11.32
C TYR A 265 -20.59 -23.07 10.08
N GLU A 266 -21.47 -23.82 9.41
CA GLU A 266 -22.17 -23.36 8.20
C GLU A 266 -23.03 -22.11 8.45
N ILE A 267 -23.69 -22.03 9.62
CA ILE A 267 -24.48 -20.86 10.01
C ILE A 267 -23.58 -19.63 10.23
N GLU A 268 -22.48 -19.78 10.96
CA GLU A 268 -21.57 -18.68 11.24
C GLU A 268 -20.82 -18.23 9.98
N GLU A 269 -20.41 -19.16 9.12
CA GLU A 269 -19.81 -18.85 7.83
C GLU A 269 -20.79 -18.07 6.95
N GLN A 270 -22.06 -18.49 6.86
CA GLN A 270 -23.10 -17.74 6.15
C GLN A 270 -23.29 -16.34 6.73
N LYS A 271 -23.31 -16.18 8.06
CA LYS A 271 -23.39 -14.86 8.70
C LYS A 271 -22.20 -13.97 8.30
N TRP A 272 -20.99 -14.50 8.34
CA TRP A 272 -19.80 -13.76 7.91
C TRP A 272 -19.88 -13.39 6.43
N GLN A 273 -20.35 -14.28 5.57
CA GLN A 273 -20.59 -13.96 4.15
C GLN A 273 -21.61 -12.82 4.01
N PHE A 274 -22.70 -12.81 4.77
CA PHE A 274 -23.67 -11.71 4.75
C PHE A 274 -23.09 -10.40 5.29
N GLU A 275 -22.29 -10.46 6.35
CA GLU A 275 -21.61 -9.28 6.93
C GLU A 275 -20.55 -8.70 5.99
N LEU A 276 -19.84 -9.55 5.24
CA LEU A 276 -18.82 -9.16 4.28
C LEU A 276 -19.42 -8.70 2.94
N ALA A 277 -20.54 -9.29 2.51
CA ALA A 277 -21.21 -8.96 1.25
C ALA A 277 -22.22 -7.81 1.35
N GLY A 278 -22.63 -7.44 2.57
CA GLY A 278 -23.79 -6.59 2.80
C GLY A 278 -23.56 -5.10 2.52
N GLU A 279 -24.20 -4.57 1.48
CA GLU A 279 -24.59 -3.14 1.38
C GLU A 279 -25.90 -2.84 2.16
N SER A 280 -26.60 -3.86 2.67
CA SER A 280 -28.05 -3.79 2.98
C SER A 280 -28.46 -4.00 4.44
N TRP A 281 -27.53 -4.10 5.40
CA TRP A 281 -27.86 -4.35 6.82
C TRP A 281 -27.58 -3.13 7.73
N PRO A 282 -28.35 -2.95 8.83
CA PRO A 282 -28.18 -1.83 9.77
C PRO A 282 -26.88 -1.85 10.59
N TYR A 283 -26.03 -2.87 10.44
CA TYR A 283 -24.70 -2.90 11.04
C TYR A 283 -23.67 -2.52 9.98
N GLU A 284 -22.93 -1.42 10.21
CA GLU A 284 -21.79 -1.05 9.36
C GLU A 284 -20.78 -2.21 9.40
N SER A 285 -20.62 -2.91 8.28
CA SER A 285 -19.57 -3.92 8.13
C SER A 285 -18.20 -3.31 8.46
N GLU A 286 -17.24 -4.13 8.91
CA GLU A 286 -15.87 -3.62 9.16
C GLU A 286 -15.30 -2.93 7.92
N LEU A 287 -15.59 -3.49 6.73
CA LEU A 287 -15.28 -2.88 5.44
C LEU A 287 -15.88 -1.47 5.32
N ALA A 288 -17.18 -1.29 5.54
CA ALA A 288 -17.82 0.03 5.47
C ALA A 288 -17.19 1.02 6.46
N ARG A 289 -16.85 0.58 7.68
CA ARG A 289 -16.14 1.40 8.68
C ARG A 289 -14.74 1.79 8.20
N HIS A 290 -13.98 0.87 7.62
CA HIS A 290 -12.65 1.11 7.06
C HIS A 290 -12.71 2.10 5.88
N CYS A 291 -13.64 1.89 4.94
CA CYS A 291 -13.87 2.78 3.80
C CYS A 291 -14.28 4.19 4.25
N ALA A 292 -15.18 4.29 5.24
CA ALA A 292 -15.59 5.58 5.80
C ALA A 292 -14.45 6.28 6.56
N ALA A 293 -13.64 5.55 7.31
CA ALA A 293 -12.48 6.08 8.02
C ALA A 293 -11.42 6.62 7.04
N LEU A 294 -11.10 5.87 5.98
CA LEU A 294 -10.18 6.29 4.93
C LEU A 294 -10.72 7.51 4.18
N THR A 295 -11.99 7.48 3.77
CA THR A 295 -12.64 8.62 3.10
C THR A 295 -12.54 9.90 3.93
N ARG A 296 -12.85 9.84 5.23
CA ARG A 296 -12.71 10.98 6.14
C ARG A 296 -11.27 11.48 6.25
N ARG A 297 -10.29 10.58 6.29
CA ARG A 297 -8.86 10.96 6.35
C ARG A 297 -8.38 11.58 5.04
N CYS A 298 -8.80 11.06 3.88
CA CYS A 298 -8.50 11.68 2.59
C CYS A 298 -9.11 13.09 2.49
N ASP A 299 -10.36 13.26 2.92
CA ASP A 299 -11.03 14.57 2.89
C ASP A 299 -10.38 15.56 3.86
N TRP A 300 -9.99 15.11 5.05
CA TRP A 300 -9.21 15.90 5.99
C TRP A 300 -7.86 16.31 5.40
N PHE A 301 -7.13 15.37 4.78
CA PHE A 301 -5.84 15.64 4.15
C PHE A 301 -5.94 16.74 3.11
N ARG A 302 -6.90 16.63 2.17
CA ARG A 302 -7.10 17.64 1.12
C ARG A 302 -7.51 19.00 1.68
N LYS A 303 -8.27 19.02 2.78
CA LYS A 303 -8.64 20.26 3.46
C LYS A 303 -7.43 20.93 4.13
N CYS A 304 -6.54 20.16 4.72
CA CYS A 304 -5.35 20.66 5.42
C CYS A 304 -4.18 20.98 4.48
N PHE A 305 -4.07 20.26 3.36
CA PHE A 305 -2.97 20.34 2.40
C PHE A 305 -3.48 20.43 0.95
N PRO A 306 -4.26 21.47 0.59
CA PRO A 306 -4.88 21.57 -0.73
C PRO A 306 -3.85 21.61 -1.87
N ASP A 307 -2.70 22.24 -1.62
CA ASP A 307 -1.61 22.43 -2.60
C ASP A 307 -0.56 21.31 -2.55
N SER A 308 -0.79 20.24 -1.77
CA SER A 308 0.17 19.14 -1.70
C SER A 308 0.24 18.38 -3.03
N ARG A 309 1.46 18.00 -3.41
CA ARG A 309 1.72 17.08 -4.53
C ARG A 309 1.01 15.73 -4.39
N TYR A 310 0.58 15.37 -3.18
CA TYR A 310 -0.15 14.12 -2.89
C TYR A 310 -1.67 14.26 -3.02
N SER A 311 -2.20 15.44 -3.37
CA SER A 311 -3.64 15.67 -3.46
C SER A 311 -4.35 14.69 -4.40
N LEU A 312 -3.79 14.43 -5.60
CA LEU A 312 -4.33 13.44 -6.53
C LEU A 312 -4.23 12.00 -6.00
N ASN A 313 -3.13 11.65 -5.34
CA ASN A 313 -2.94 10.33 -4.75
C ASN A 313 -3.94 10.05 -3.62
N THR A 314 -4.24 11.05 -2.78
CA THR A 314 -5.26 10.89 -1.73
C THR A 314 -6.67 10.70 -2.30
N LEU A 315 -6.98 11.36 -3.41
CA LEU A 315 -8.21 11.10 -4.15
C LEU A 315 -8.23 9.69 -4.71
N PHE A 316 -7.11 9.21 -5.25
CA PHE A 316 -7.01 7.85 -5.77
C PHE A 316 -7.23 6.80 -4.67
N ILE A 317 -6.60 6.95 -3.50
CA ILE A 317 -6.83 6.08 -2.33
C ILE A 317 -8.30 6.12 -1.91
N LYS A 318 -8.91 7.30 -1.87
CA LYS A 318 -10.34 7.46 -1.56
C LYS A 318 -11.22 6.72 -2.57
N ALA A 319 -10.95 6.87 -3.87
CA ALA A 319 -11.74 6.25 -4.92
C ALA A 319 -11.62 4.72 -4.87
N ARG A 320 -10.42 4.18 -4.70
CA ARG A 320 -10.18 2.75 -4.51
C ARG A 320 -10.86 2.20 -3.26
N ALA A 321 -10.78 2.91 -2.13
CA ALA A 321 -11.47 2.50 -0.91
C ALA A 321 -13.00 2.44 -1.11
N LEU A 322 -13.58 3.34 -1.89
CA LEU A 322 -15.01 3.31 -2.24
C LEU A 322 -15.36 2.20 -3.24
N ASP A 323 -14.40 1.76 -4.05
CA ASP A 323 -14.55 0.66 -5.01
C ASP A 323 -14.26 -0.72 -4.39
N MET A 324 -13.71 -0.75 -3.17
CA MET A 324 -13.23 -1.97 -2.54
C MET A 324 -14.38 -2.91 -2.18
N ARG A 325 -14.20 -4.18 -2.52
CA ARG A 325 -15.15 -5.27 -2.27
C ARG A 325 -14.42 -6.49 -1.71
N VAL A 326 -15.15 -7.35 -1.02
CA VAL A 326 -14.66 -8.64 -0.52
C VAL A 326 -14.99 -9.75 -1.52
N ASP A 327 -14.03 -10.61 -1.81
CA ASP A 327 -14.27 -11.83 -2.60
C ASP A 327 -14.91 -12.91 -1.72
N ALA A 328 -16.25 -12.87 -1.66
CA ALA A 328 -17.03 -13.84 -0.89
C ALA A 328 -16.84 -15.29 -1.41
N SER A 329 -16.53 -15.47 -2.69
CA SER A 329 -16.32 -16.78 -3.29
C SER A 329 -15.01 -17.41 -2.83
N GLU A 330 -13.94 -16.62 -2.76
CA GLU A 330 -12.64 -17.06 -2.25
C GLU A 330 -12.69 -17.30 -0.73
N PHE A 331 -13.40 -16.44 0.01
CA PHE A 331 -13.64 -16.64 1.44
C PHE A 331 -14.33 -17.98 1.71
N ARG A 332 -15.39 -18.32 0.98
CA ARG A 332 -16.07 -19.62 1.15
C ARG A 332 -15.15 -20.81 0.89
N ARG A 333 -14.26 -20.68 -0.10
CA ARG A 333 -13.37 -21.78 -0.52
C ARG A 333 -12.18 -21.98 0.40
N THR A 334 -11.66 -20.91 0.99
CA THR A 334 -10.34 -20.91 1.64
C THR A 334 -10.33 -20.29 3.04
N ALA A 335 -11.43 -19.65 3.46
CA ALA A 335 -11.52 -18.74 4.61
C ALA A 335 -10.56 -17.54 4.56
N TRP A 336 -9.99 -17.23 3.38
CA TRP A 336 -9.23 -15.99 3.17
C TRP A 336 -10.17 -14.84 2.82
N ILE A 337 -10.04 -13.73 3.54
CA ILE A 337 -10.67 -12.47 3.16
C ILE A 337 -9.74 -11.78 2.18
N ARG A 338 -10.10 -11.80 0.90
CA ARG A 338 -9.41 -11.07 -0.16
C ARG A 338 -10.20 -9.86 -0.59
N PHE A 339 -9.47 -8.78 -0.86
CA PHE A 339 -10.05 -7.52 -1.31
C PHE A 339 -9.77 -7.30 -2.80
N TYR A 340 -10.72 -6.73 -3.51
CA TYR A 340 -10.54 -6.32 -4.91
C TYR A 340 -11.30 -5.02 -5.21
N ASP A 341 -10.79 -4.29 -6.20
CA ASP A 341 -11.29 -2.97 -6.63
C ASP A 341 -11.38 -2.86 -8.16
N SER A 342 -11.36 -4.00 -8.86
CA SER A 342 -11.45 -4.05 -10.32
C SER A 342 -12.80 -3.60 -10.86
N PHE A 343 -13.82 -3.47 -10.00
CA PHE A 343 -15.20 -3.17 -10.38
C PHE A 343 -15.69 -1.90 -9.67
N PRO A 344 -15.64 -0.73 -10.34
CA PRO A 344 -15.94 0.54 -9.68
C PRO A 344 -17.39 0.62 -9.17
N ASN A 345 -17.55 1.29 -8.03
CA ASN A 345 -18.81 1.58 -7.37
C ASN A 345 -19.34 2.96 -7.80
N GLN A 346 -20.65 3.10 -7.90
CA GLN A 346 -21.29 4.39 -8.18
C GLN A 346 -20.90 5.49 -7.17
N ALA A 347 -20.59 5.13 -5.92
CA ALA A 347 -20.14 6.05 -4.88
C ALA A 347 -18.79 6.71 -5.16
N SER A 348 -17.90 6.07 -5.94
CA SER A 348 -16.58 6.61 -6.26
C SER A 348 -16.59 7.55 -7.48
N ARG A 349 -17.70 7.62 -8.24
CA ARG A 349 -17.81 8.37 -9.50
C ARG A 349 -17.30 9.80 -9.40
N ASP A 350 -17.72 10.55 -8.39
CA ASP A 350 -17.33 11.96 -8.24
C ASP A 350 -15.84 12.09 -7.88
N THR A 351 -15.30 11.13 -7.14
CA THR A 351 -13.87 11.08 -6.80
C THR A 351 -13.04 10.79 -8.05
N TRP A 352 -13.44 9.82 -8.87
CA TRP A 352 -12.80 9.56 -10.16
C TRP A 352 -12.89 10.76 -11.11
N ARG A 353 -14.03 11.46 -11.15
CA ARG A 353 -14.17 12.69 -11.94
C ARG A 353 -13.16 13.76 -11.51
N MET A 354 -13.03 14.00 -10.20
CA MET A 354 -12.03 14.95 -9.69
C MET A 354 -10.59 14.56 -10.07
N ILE A 355 -10.25 13.27 -10.11
CA ILE A 355 -8.91 12.82 -10.53
C ILE A 355 -8.71 13.07 -12.02
N ALA A 356 -9.70 12.71 -12.86
CA ALA A 356 -9.61 12.90 -14.31
C ALA A 356 -9.51 14.39 -14.71
N GLU A 357 -10.20 15.27 -14.00
CA GLU A 357 -10.19 16.72 -14.25
C GLU A 357 -8.89 17.39 -13.78
N ASN A 358 -8.43 17.07 -12.56
CA ASN A 358 -7.25 17.72 -11.97
C ASN A 358 -5.92 17.07 -12.40
N GLY A 359 -5.96 15.85 -12.93
CA GLY A 359 -4.79 15.08 -13.33
C GLY A 359 -4.88 14.59 -14.77
N ALA A 360 -5.46 15.37 -15.69
CA ALA A 360 -5.81 14.95 -17.05
C ALA A 360 -4.65 14.27 -17.81
N ASP A 361 -3.41 14.74 -17.61
CA ASP A 361 -2.19 14.22 -18.27
C ASP A 361 -1.43 13.18 -17.42
N SER A 362 -1.87 12.91 -16.20
CA SER A 362 -1.21 11.96 -15.29
C SER A 362 -1.65 10.51 -15.53
N VAL A 363 -0.85 9.54 -15.06
CA VAL A 363 -1.24 8.12 -15.04
C VAL A 363 -2.56 7.93 -14.28
N LEU A 364 -2.74 8.64 -13.17
CA LEU A 364 -3.97 8.62 -12.36
C LEU A 364 -5.19 9.11 -13.16
N GLY A 365 -5.01 10.13 -14.00
CA GLY A 365 -6.05 10.63 -14.90
C GLY A 365 -6.51 9.57 -15.90
N SER A 366 -5.58 8.82 -16.48
CA SER A 366 -5.90 7.69 -17.37
C SER A 366 -6.66 6.59 -16.63
N VAL A 367 -6.21 6.19 -15.42
CA VAL A 367 -6.96 5.20 -14.60
C VAL A 367 -8.37 5.70 -14.32
N ALA A 368 -8.50 6.96 -13.91
CA ALA A 368 -9.80 7.56 -13.60
C ALA A 368 -10.74 7.59 -14.81
N LYS A 369 -10.24 7.91 -16.01
CA LYS A 369 -11.04 7.88 -17.25
C LYS A 369 -11.53 6.47 -17.58
N VAL A 370 -10.71 5.44 -17.40
CA VAL A 370 -11.13 4.03 -17.58
C VAL A 370 -12.21 3.64 -16.57
N ARG A 371 -12.03 3.98 -15.29
CA ARG A 371 -13.04 3.72 -14.24
C ARG A 371 -14.35 4.47 -14.50
N LEU A 372 -14.28 5.73 -14.95
CA LEU A 372 -15.45 6.49 -15.36
C LEU A 372 -16.14 5.91 -16.60
N ALA A 373 -15.38 5.38 -17.57
CA ALA A 373 -15.95 4.69 -18.73
C ALA A 373 -16.73 3.44 -18.29
N HIS A 374 -16.19 2.65 -17.36
CA HIS A 374 -16.90 1.50 -16.79
C HIS A 374 -18.20 1.92 -16.08
N LEU A 375 -18.16 2.98 -15.26
CA LEU A 375 -19.35 3.53 -14.59
C LEU A 375 -20.36 4.13 -15.58
N ASP A 376 -19.92 4.77 -16.65
CA ASP A 376 -20.78 5.28 -17.72
C ASP A 376 -21.46 4.11 -18.46
N ALA A 377 -20.71 3.03 -18.72
CA ALA A 377 -21.24 1.82 -19.35
C ALA A 377 -22.28 1.11 -18.47
N GLN A 378 -22.02 0.98 -17.16
CA GLN A 378 -22.99 0.47 -16.19
C GLN A 378 -24.30 1.26 -16.16
N ALA A 379 -24.22 2.57 -16.38
CA ALA A 379 -25.38 3.47 -16.44
C ALA A 379 -26.04 3.49 -17.84
N GLY A 380 -25.57 2.69 -18.79
CA GLY A 380 -26.11 2.63 -20.15
C GLY A 380 -25.72 3.82 -21.04
N ASN A 381 -24.64 4.53 -20.71
CA ASN A 381 -24.06 5.63 -21.48
C ASN A 381 -22.84 5.16 -22.28
N ILE A 382 -22.98 4.10 -23.07
CA ILE A 382 -21.85 3.43 -23.76
C ILE A 382 -21.06 4.38 -24.66
N GLU A 383 -21.73 5.28 -25.39
CA GLU A 383 -21.04 6.26 -26.25
C GLU A 383 -20.08 7.17 -25.44
N ARG A 384 -20.48 7.60 -24.24
CA ARG A 384 -19.60 8.39 -23.36
C ARG A 384 -18.43 7.57 -22.83
N ALA A 385 -18.64 6.28 -22.61
CA ALA A 385 -17.59 5.36 -22.23
C ALA A 385 -16.58 5.19 -23.36
N ILE A 386 -17.04 4.97 -24.60
CA ILE A 386 -16.21 4.88 -25.80
C ILE A 386 -15.34 6.13 -25.96
N THR A 387 -15.93 7.34 -25.90
CA THR A 387 -15.16 8.60 -26.01
C THR A 387 -14.06 8.72 -24.96
N LYS A 388 -14.32 8.30 -23.71
CA LYS A 388 -13.30 8.33 -22.64
C LYS A 388 -12.17 7.35 -22.90
N LEU A 389 -12.50 6.15 -23.37
CA LEU A 389 -11.51 5.12 -23.69
C LEU A 389 -10.66 5.57 -24.88
N GLU A 390 -11.28 6.07 -25.95
CA GLU A 390 -10.60 6.64 -27.11
C GLU A 390 -9.63 7.75 -26.70
N GLN A 391 -10.05 8.65 -25.79
CA GLN A 391 -9.18 9.69 -25.25
C GLN A 391 -7.95 9.10 -24.53
N VAL A 392 -8.12 8.09 -23.67
CA VAL A 392 -7.01 7.44 -22.97
C VAL A 392 -6.04 6.78 -23.95
N LEU A 393 -6.57 6.09 -24.96
CA LEU A 393 -5.77 5.40 -25.97
C LEU A 393 -4.98 6.41 -26.83
N ALA A 394 -5.62 7.48 -27.30
CA ALA A 394 -4.98 8.53 -28.10
C ALA A 394 -3.89 9.28 -27.31
N GLU A 395 -4.15 9.65 -26.05
CA GLU A 395 -3.14 10.27 -25.18
C GLU A 395 -1.92 9.37 -24.97
N ASN A 396 -2.15 8.06 -24.86
CA ASN A 396 -1.07 7.09 -24.69
C ASN A 396 -0.33 6.77 -26.00
N GLU A 397 -0.98 6.80 -27.15
CA GLU A 397 -0.32 6.69 -28.45
C GLU A 397 0.64 7.84 -28.69
N VAL A 398 0.23 9.08 -28.35
CA VAL A 398 1.12 10.25 -28.40
C VAL A 398 2.32 10.07 -27.46
N ARG A 399 2.07 9.56 -26.24
CA ARG A 399 3.13 9.25 -25.27
C ARG A 399 4.09 8.16 -25.76
N SER A 400 3.56 7.10 -26.34
CA SER A 400 4.35 5.95 -26.81
C SER A 400 5.10 6.26 -28.11
N GLY A 401 4.49 7.01 -29.02
CA GLY A 401 5.07 7.43 -30.31
C GLY A 401 6.20 8.45 -30.18
N GLY A 402 6.16 9.32 -29.15
CA GLY A 402 7.26 10.21 -28.81
C GLY A 402 8.42 9.52 -28.06
N LEU A 403 8.15 8.38 -27.41
CA LEU A 403 9.08 7.68 -26.50
C LEU A 403 9.43 6.26 -26.97
N GLY A 404 9.72 6.06 -28.26
CA GLY A 404 10.26 4.79 -28.80
C GLY A 404 11.56 4.26 -28.15
N LYS A 405 12.02 4.84 -27.03
CA LYS A 405 13.14 4.37 -26.21
C LYS A 405 13.04 4.65 -24.69
N SER A 406 11.93 5.20 -24.17
CA SER A 406 12.03 5.93 -22.88
C SER A 406 10.84 5.79 -21.91
N LEU A 407 9.94 4.82 -22.07
CA LEU A 407 8.83 4.62 -21.09
C LEU A 407 9.24 3.83 -19.83
N TYR A 408 10.50 3.38 -19.77
CA TYR A 408 11.22 3.07 -18.54
C TYR A 408 12.45 3.97 -18.40
N VAL A 409 12.33 5.26 -18.69
CA VAL A 409 13.25 6.22 -18.07
C VAL A 409 12.92 6.20 -16.58
N ALA A 410 13.57 5.25 -15.90
CA ALA A 410 14.06 5.45 -14.55
C ALA A 410 14.54 6.90 -14.52
N ALA A 411 13.84 7.73 -13.77
CA ALA A 411 14.07 9.17 -13.62
C ALA A 411 15.51 9.51 -14.02
N ASP A 412 15.70 9.95 -15.27
CA ASP A 412 17.03 10.26 -15.78
C ASP A 412 17.43 11.53 -15.06
N SER A 413 18.01 11.31 -13.88
CA SER A 413 18.73 12.25 -13.06
C SER A 413 19.94 12.69 -13.87
N THR A 414 19.70 13.55 -14.85
CA THR A 414 20.73 14.32 -15.53
C THR A 414 21.34 15.39 -14.61
N GLY A 415 20.81 15.53 -13.39
CA GLY A 415 21.49 16.18 -12.27
C GLY A 415 22.67 15.32 -11.80
N GLY A 416 23.89 15.83 -12.01
CA GLY A 416 25.15 15.12 -11.71
C GLY A 416 25.19 14.44 -10.34
N MET A 417 26.12 13.48 -10.16
CA MET A 417 26.29 12.48 -9.08
C MET A 417 25.79 12.79 -7.63
N LEU A 418 25.56 14.05 -7.26
CA LEU A 418 24.99 14.49 -5.97
C LEU A 418 23.52 14.95 -6.03
N GLY A 419 23.00 15.34 -7.19
CA GLY A 419 21.62 15.81 -7.39
C GLY A 419 20.59 14.68 -7.36
N GLY A 420 20.87 13.57 -8.05
CA GLY A 420 19.94 12.43 -8.13
C GLY A 420 19.66 11.71 -6.80
N VAL A 421 20.48 11.91 -5.77
CA VAL A 421 20.25 11.30 -4.43
C VAL A 421 19.19 12.04 -3.63
N LEU A 422 18.85 13.28 -3.99
CA LEU A 422 17.86 14.10 -3.29
C LEU A 422 16.54 14.24 -4.05
N ASP A 423 16.49 13.81 -5.30
CA ASP A 423 15.27 13.84 -6.09
C ASP A 423 14.26 12.82 -5.53
N ARG A 424 13.09 13.32 -5.12
CA ARG A 424 12.02 12.46 -4.61
C ARG A 424 11.39 11.70 -5.79
N PRO A 425 11.07 10.40 -5.63
CA PRO A 425 10.33 9.67 -6.65
C PRO A 425 8.99 10.37 -6.92
N ALA A 426 8.42 10.14 -8.11
CA ALA A 426 7.08 10.64 -8.42
C ALA A 426 6.09 10.16 -7.35
N PRO A 427 5.12 11.00 -6.93
CA PRO A 427 4.24 10.62 -5.84
C PRO A 427 3.45 9.36 -6.20
N GLU A 428 3.12 9.11 -7.48
CA GLU A 428 2.35 7.95 -7.90
C GLU A 428 3.09 6.62 -7.77
N THR A 429 4.41 6.62 -7.60
CA THR A 429 5.22 5.39 -7.58
C THR A 429 4.85 4.46 -6.44
N SER A 430 4.42 5.01 -5.29
CA SER A 430 4.02 4.20 -4.13
C SER A 430 2.63 3.56 -4.27
N LEU A 431 1.83 3.99 -5.25
CA LEU A 431 0.48 3.44 -5.46
C LEU A 431 0.48 2.09 -6.22
N ASN A 432 1.64 1.60 -6.64
CA ASN A 432 1.82 0.32 -7.34
C ASN A 432 0.89 0.15 -8.56
N ILE A 433 0.70 1.22 -9.33
CA ILE A 433 -0.21 1.23 -10.49
C ILE A 433 0.46 0.50 -11.67
N ASN A 434 -0.11 -0.64 -12.06
CA ASN A 434 0.28 -1.33 -13.28
C ASN A 434 -0.36 -0.63 -14.49
N PHE A 435 0.31 0.38 -15.03
CA PHE A 435 -0.22 1.18 -16.13
C PHE A 435 -0.47 0.36 -17.40
N ASP A 436 0.38 -0.63 -17.69
CA ASP A 436 0.18 -1.56 -18.82
C ASP A 436 -1.15 -2.33 -18.70
N GLN A 437 -1.50 -2.75 -17.47
CA GLN A 437 -2.78 -3.42 -17.22
C GLN A 437 -3.97 -2.47 -17.39
N VAL A 438 -3.84 -1.20 -17.00
CA VAL A 438 -4.89 -0.18 -17.20
C VAL A 438 -5.12 0.07 -18.69
N LEU A 439 -4.05 0.14 -19.49
CA LEU A 439 -4.16 0.31 -20.94
C LEU A 439 -4.76 -0.93 -21.62
N LEU A 440 -4.39 -2.14 -21.16
CA LEU A 440 -5.00 -3.38 -21.62
C LEU A 440 -6.50 -3.41 -21.31
N GLU A 441 -6.90 -3.00 -20.11
CA GLU A 441 -8.31 -2.87 -19.73
C GLU A 441 -9.02 -1.83 -20.61
N ALA A 442 -8.38 -0.70 -20.90
CA ALA A 442 -8.94 0.34 -21.75
C ALA A 442 -9.21 -0.15 -23.19
N HIS A 443 -8.22 -0.80 -23.82
CA HIS A 443 -8.36 -1.39 -25.14
C HIS A 443 -9.44 -2.48 -25.16
N ARG A 444 -9.41 -3.38 -24.17
CA ARG A 444 -10.41 -4.46 -24.06
C ARG A 444 -11.83 -3.91 -24.00
N LEU A 445 -12.07 -2.91 -23.15
CA LEU A 445 -13.40 -2.28 -23.04
C LEU A 445 -13.78 -1.52 -24.32
N TYR A 446 -12.83 -0.86 -24.97
CA TYR A 446 -13.07 -0.15 -26.22
C TYR A 446 -13.49 -1.11 -27.34
N ASP A 447 -12.69 -2.16 -27.57
CA ASP A 447 -12.96 -3.18 -28.59
C ASP A 447 -14.30 -3.87 -28.34
N LEU A 448 -14.58 -4.21 -27.07
CA LEU A 448 -15.84 -4.78 -26.63
C LEU A 448 -17.02 -3.87 -26.97
N PHE A 449 -16.97 -2.57 -26.65
CA PHE A 449 -18.08 -1.66 -26.89
C PHE A 449 -18.29 -1.31 -28.37
N VAL A 450 -17.20 -1.15 -29.13
CA VAL A 450 -17.27 -0.77 -30.55
C VAL A 450 -17.72 -1.94 -31.42
N SER A 451 -17.22 -3.15 -31.15
CA SER A 451 -17.48 -4.32 -32.00
C SER A 451 -18.86 -4.94 -31.80
N ASN A 452 -19.51 -4.67 -30.66
CA ASN A 452 -20.76 -5.31 -30.25
C ASN A 452 -21.95 -4.34 -30.23
N ARG A 453 -21.93 -3.33 -31.09
CA ARG A 453 -23.08 -2.45 -31.29
C ARG A 453 -24.18 -3.20 -32.02
N ASP A 454 -25.12 -3.74 -31.26
CA ASP A 454 -26.16 -4.59 -31.80
C ASP A 454 -27.24 -3.78 -32.54
N PRO A 455 -27.59 -4.14 -33.80
CA PRO A 455 -28.62 -3.42 -34.55
C PRO A 455 -30.05 -3.63 -34.00
N LEU A 456 -30.30 -4.77 -33.34
CA LEU A 456 -31.61 -5.15 -32.80
C LEU A 456 -31.78 -4.70 -31.35
N TYR A 457 -30.78 -4.96 -30.52
CA TYR A 457 -30.82 -4.71 -29.07
C TYR A 457 -30.10 -3.43 -28.65
N GLY A 458 -29.35 -2.78 -29.56
CA GLY A 458 -28.55 -1.61 -29.22
C GLY A 458 -27.49 -1.94 -28.17
N TYR A 459 -27.54 -1.21 -27.06
CA TYR A 459 -26.62 -1.36 -25.93
C TYR A 459 -27.28 -2.02 -24.70
N ASP A 460 -28.51 -2.53 -24.85
CA ASP A 460 -29.22 -3.19 -23.75
C ASP A 460 -28.48 -4.42 -23.20
N PRO A 461 -27.75 -5.25 -23.99
CA PRO A 461 -26.99 -6.38 -23.42
C PRO A 461 -25.84 -5.95 -22.50
N PHE A 462 -25.30 -4.75 -22.67
CA PHE A 462 -24.20 -4.23 -21.85
C PHE A 462 -24.66 -3.70 -20.49
N SER A 463 -25.84 -3.10 -20.45
CA SER A 463 -26.29 -2.28 -19.33
C SER A 463 -27.69 -2.67 -18.89
N ARG A 464 -28.18 -2.14 -17.78
CA ARG A 464 -29.55 -2.41 -17.37
C ARG A 464 -30.54 -1.96 -18.47
N PRO A 465 -31.49 -2.82 -18.90
CA PRO A 465 -32.43 -2.46 -19.96
C PRO A 465 -33.20 -1.19 -19.59
N ARG A 466 -33.18 -0.19 -20.48
CA ARG A 466 -33.90 1.08 -20.26
C ARG A 466 -35.41 0.89 -20.19
N ARG A 467 -35.92 -0.16 -20.84
CA ARG A 467 -37.33 -0.54 -20.81
C ARG A 467 -37.57 -1.39 -19.56
N GLN A 468 -38.08 -0.77 -18.49
CA GLN A 468 -38.41 -1.37 -17.18
C GLN A 468 -39.43 -2.53 -17.21
N ALA A 469 -39.84 -3.02 -18.38
CA ALA A 469 -40.86 -4.05 -18.52
C ALA A 469 -40.30 -5.49 -18.51
N GLY A 470 -38.97 -5.67 -18.48
CA GLY A 470 -38.34 -7.00 -18.50
C GLY A 470 -38.01 -7.54 -17.11
N PRO A 471 -38.00 -8.88 -16.92
CA PRO A 471 -37.59 -9.53 -15.67
C PRO A 471 -36.08 -9.38 -15.39
N LEU A 472 -35.27 -9.15 -16.43
CA LEU A 472 -33.83 -9.00 -16.31
C LEU A 472 -33.45 -7.58 -15.89
N TRP A 473 -32.76 -7.43 -14.77
CA TRP A 473 -32.44 -6.14 -14.16
C TRP A 473 -30.96 -5.74 -14.26
N PHE A 474 -30.15 -6.52 -14.99
CA PHE A 474 -28.71 -6.33 -15.16
C PHE A 474 -28.29 -6.53 -16.63
N GLY A 475 -27.22 -5.85 -17.04
CA GLY A 475 -26.46 -6.16 -18.26
C GLY A 475 -25.04 -6.62 -17.91
N LEU A 476 -24.22 -6.95 -18.92
CA LEU A 476 -22.85 -7.47 -18.72
C LEU A 476 -22.01 -6.61 -17.78
N MET A 477 -22.05 -5.28 -17.92
CA MET A 477 -21.24 -4.35 -17.12
C MET A 477 -21.72 -4.24 -15.67
N ASN A 478 -22.91 -4.76 -15.35
CA ASN A 478 -23.44 -4.82 -13.99
C ASN A 478 -23.09 -6.13 -13.28
N LEU A 479 -22.54 -7.11 -14.00
CA LEU A 479 -22.16 -8.40 -13.44
C LEU A 479 -20.75 -8.32 -12.86
N VAL A 480 -20.61 -8.78 -11.62
CA VAL A 480 -19.32 -8.83 -10.92
C VAL A 480 -18.69 -10.20 -11.16
N PRO A 481 -17.49 -10.29 -11.77
CA PRO A 481 -16.86 -11.57 -12.10
C PRO A 481 -16.60 -12.50 -10.91
N GLN A 482 -16.43 -11.94 -9.71
CA GLN A 482 -16.20 -12.66 -8.45
C GLN A 482 -17.50 -13.16 -7.79
N ASP A 483 -18.68 -12.83 -8.33
CA ASP A 483 -19.94 -13.36 -7.82
C ASP A 483 -20.04 -14.86 -8.15
N GLU A 484 -20.44 -15.67 -7.16
CA GLU A 484 -20.66 -17.11 -7.33
C GLU A 484 -21.68 -17.41 -8.45
N LYS A 485 -22.67 -16.54 -8.62
CA LYS A 485 -23.71 -16.65 -9.64
C LYS A 485 -23.32 -16.00 -10.97
N TYR A 486 -22.10 -15.50 -11.12
CA TYR A 486 -21.66 -14.80 -12.32
C TYR A 486 -21.91 -15.62 -13.60
N ALA A 487 -21.51 -16.89 -13.60
CA ALA A 487 -21.72 -17.77 -14.74
C ALA A 487 -23.21 -18.06 -15.03
N ASP A 488 -24.07 -18.08 -14.00
CA ASP A 488 -25.51 -18.29 -14.17
C ASP A 488 -26.17 -17.04 -14.73
N HIS A 489 -25.82 -15.86 -14.21
CA HIS A 489 -26.30 -14.58 -14.71
C HIS A 489 -25.86 -14.33 -16.17
N LEU A 490 -24.66 -14.76 -16.56
CA LEU A 490 -24.23 -14.71 -17.97
C LEU A 490 -25.08 -15.60 -18.87
N ARG A 491 -25.46 -16.81 -18.42
CA ARG A 491 -26.36 -17.69 -19.18
C ARG A 491 -27.78 -17.13 -19.27
N GLU A 492 -28.26 -16.50 -18.20
CA GLU A 492 -29.54 -15.80 -18.20
C GLU A 492 -29.53 -14.64 -19.20
N LEU A 493 -28.48 -13.81 -19.18
CA LEU A 493 -28.27 -12.71 -20.12
C LEU A 493 -28.24 -13.20 -21.57
N LYS A 494 -27.50 -14.29 -21.85
CA LYS A 494 -27.46 -14.93 -23.17
C LYS A 494 -28.82 -15.45 -23.63
N THR A 495 -29.59 -16.04 -22.71
CA THR A 495 -30.95 -16.55 -23.00
C THR A 495 -31.92 -15.41 -23.32
N TYR A 496 -31.77 -14.28 -22.62
CA TYR A 496 -32.62 -13.11 -22.78
C TYR A 496 -32.32 -12.32 -24.08
N TYR A 497 -31.05 -12.28 -24.51
CA TYR A 497 -30.61 -11.62 -25.74
C TYR A 497 -30.05 -12.63 -26.77
N PRO A 498 -30.91 -13.50 -27.33
CA PRO A 498 -30.44 -14.52 -28.28
C PRO A 498 -29.93 -13.87 -29.57
N ASN A 499 -28.84 -14.43 -30.10
CA ASN A 499 -28.17 -13.99 -31.33
C ASN A 499 -27.73 -12.51 -31.31
N CYS A 500 -27.54 -11.91 -30.13
CA CYS A 500 -26.96 -10.58 -30.06
C CYS A 500 -25.49 -10.61 -30.49
N GLN A 501 -24.95 -9.47 -30.93
CA GLN A 501 -23.54 -9.38 -31.30
C GLN A 501 -22.61 -9.80 -30.16
N LEU A 502 -23.00 -9.52 -28.91
CA LEU A 502 -22.27 -9.85 -27.69
C LEU A 502 -22.22 -11.37 -27.35
N GLU A 503 -22.92 -12.24 -28.10
CA GLU A 503 -23.05 -13.66 -27.73
C GLU A 503 -21.70 -14.38 -27.59
N ASP A 504 -20.73 -14.08 -28.45
CA ASP A 504 -19.39 -14.67 -28.42
C ASP A 504 -18.58 -14.25 -27.18
N ASN A 505 -18.71 -12.99 -26.78
CA ASN A 505 -18.12 -12.43 -25.57
C ASN A 505 -18.78 -13.00 -24.30
N LEU A 506 -20.10 -13.24 -24.31
CA LEU A 506 -20.78 -13.94 -23.22
C LEU A 506 -20.30 -15.39 -23.08
N ASP A 507 -20.13 -16.10 -24.20
CA ASP A 507 -19.60 -17.47 -24.20
C ASP A 507 -18.15 -17.52 -23.68
N LEU A 508 -17.32 -16.55 -24.09
CA LEU A 508 -15.97 -16.39 -23.56
C LEU A 508 -15.97 -16.13 -22.04
N GLU A 509 -16.80 -15.23 -21.53
CA GLU A 509 -16.90 -14.95 -20.09
C GLU A 509 -17.37 -16.18 -19.29
N ILE A 510 -18.33 -16.95 -19.82
CA ILE A 510 -18.75 -18.23 -19.22
C ILE A 510 -17.59 -19.24 -19.19
N ALA A 511 -16.80 -19.31 -20.28
CA ALA A 511 -15.62 -20.17 -20.33
C ALA A 511 -14.57 -19.72 -19.29
N LYS A 512 -14.33 -18.41 -19.15
CA LYS A 512 -13.38 -17.84 -18.17
C LYS A 512 -13.76 -18.14 -16.73
N ALA A 513 -15.06 -18.03 -16.41
CA ALA A 513 -15.64 -18.33 -15.09
C ALA A 513 -15.65 -19.82 -14.74
N THR A 514 -15.28 -20.71 -15.67
CA THR A 514 -15.25 -22.15 -15.43
C THR A 514 -14.05 -22.54 -14.56
N LEU A 515 -14.31 -23.09 -13.37
CA LEU A 515 -13.27 -23.49 -12.40
C LEU A 515 -12.46 -24.73 -12.85
N SER A 516 -13.13 -25.70 -13.47
CA SER A 516 -12.48 -26.93 -13.94
C SER A 516 -11.63 -26.64 -15.18
N LEU A 517 -10.31 -26.81 -15.06
CA LEU A 517 -9.37 -26.50 -16.14
C LEU A 517 -9.64 -27.29 -17.44
N PRO A 518 -9.92 -28.62 -17.42
CA PRO A 518 -10.28 -29.35 -18.63
C PRO A 518 -11.55 -28.81 -19.31
N LEU A 519 -12.60 -28.54 -18.53
CA LEU A 519 -13.85 -28.00 -19.05
C LEU A 519 -13.68 -26.56 -19.57
N LYS A 520 -12.82 -25.77 -18.94
CA LYS A 520 -12.45 -24.43 -19.42
C LYS A 520 -11.78 -24.48 -20.79
N ILE A 521 -10.83 -25.41 -20.99
CA ILE A 521 -10.18 -25.62 -22.29
C ILE A 521 -11.22 -26.02 -23.35
N GLU A 522 -12.04 -27.03 -23.05
CA GLU A 522 -13.11 -27.49 -23.96
C GLU A 522 -14.05 -26.35 -24.36
N ARG A 523 -14.47 -25.51 -23.40
CA ARG A 523 -15.34 -24.36 -23.66
C ARG A 523 -14.65 -23.29 -24.51
N LEU A 524 -13.38 -23.01 -24.27
CA LEU A 524 -12.61 -22.04 -25.06
C LEU A 524 -12.40 -22.55 -26.50
N GLU A 525 -12.12 -23.84 -26.68
CA GLU A 525 -12.05 -24.48 -28.01
C GLU A 525 -13.39 -24.38 -28.74
N ALA A 526 -14.50 -24.68 -28.06
CA ALA A 526 -15.85 -24.54 -28.61
C ALA A 526 -16.19 -23.08 -28.99
N CYS A 527 -15.75 -22.11 -28.19
CA CYS A 527 -15.90 -20.68 -28.53
C CYS A 527 -15.18 -20.36 -29.84
N LEU A 528 -13.94 -20.84 -30.00
CA LEU A 528 -13.13 -20.57 -31.19
C LEU A 528 -13.68 -21.27 -32.44
N GLU A 529 -14.23 -22.48 -32.31
CA GLU A 529 -14.89 -23.21 -33.40
C GLU A 529 -16.18 -22.50 -33.84
N ARG A 530 -16.99 -22.04 -32.87
CA ARG A 530 -18.26 -21.37 -33.14
C ARG A 530 -18.07 -19.95 -33.68
N TYR A 531 -17.03 -19.25 -33.25
CA TYR A 531 -16.79 -17.82 -33.53
C TYR A 531 -15.37 -17.51 -34.05
N PRO A 532 -14.88 -18.17 -35.11
CA PRO A 532 -13.46 -18.12 -35.50
C PRO A 532 -12.96 -16.76 -35.98
N ARG A 533 -13.87 -15.81 -36.26
CA ARG A 533 -13.56 -14.47 -36.81
C ARG A 533 -14.32 -13.34 -36.10
N ARG A 534 -14.89 -13.61 -34.93
CA ARG A 534 -15.54 -12.56 -34.13
C ARG A 534 -14.49 -11.82 -33.30
N ASP A 535 -14.89 -10.69 -32.73
CA ASP A 535 -14.05 -9.83 -31.92
C ASP A 535 -13.55 -10.51 -30.63
N SER A 536 -14.24 -11.53 -30.11
CA SER A 536 -13.73 -12.29 -28.96
C SER A 536 -12.57 -13.26 -29.31
N ALA A 537 -12.38 -13.62 -30.59
CA ALA A 537 -11.44 -14.66 -31.00
C ALA A 537 -9.97 -14.42 -30.54
N PRO A 538 -9.43 -13.20 -30.58
CA PRO A 538 -8.09 -12.92 -30.05
C PRO A 538 -7.98 -13.17 -28.53
N GLU A 539 -9.00 -12.76 -27.76
CA GLU A 539 -9.04 -12.97 -26.30
C GLU A 539 -9.21 -14.47 -25.97
N VAL A 540 -10.04 -15.19 -26.74
CA VAL A 540 -10.19 -16.65 -26.63
C VAL A 540 -8.86 -17.37 -26.85
N LEU A 541 -8.13 -17.05 -27.93
CA LEU A 541 -6.82 -17.65 -28.23
C LEU A 541 -5.81 -17.39 -27.10
N PHE A 542 -5.80 -16.17 -26.55
CA PHE A 542 -4.93 -15.81 -25.44
C PHE A 542 -5.24 -16.64 -24.18
N HIS A 543 -6.51 -16.70 -23.78
CA HIS A 543 -6.93 -17.46 -22.61
C HIS A 543 -6.77 -18.97 -22.80
N LEU A 544 -6.98 -19.50 -24.01
CA LEU A 544 -6.75 -20.91 -24.34
C LEU A 544 -5.26 -21.25 -24.22
N GLY A 545 -4.38 -20.41 -24.77
CA GLY A 545 -2.93 -20.53 -24.60
C GLY A 545 -2.50 -20.57 -23.12
N GLY A 546 -3.08 -19.69 -22.29
CA GLY A 546 -2.85 -19.67 -20.84
C GLY A 546 -3.37 -20.92 -20.12
N ALA A 547 -4.57 -21.39 -20.45
CA ALA A 547 -5.16 -22.59 -19.85
C ALA A 547 -4.38 -23.87 -20.22
N LEU A 548 -3.95 -24.01 -21.48
CA LEU A 548 -3.10 -25.10 -21.94
C LEU A 548 -1.74 -25.10 -21.22
N LYS A 549 -1.15 -23.92 -21.01
CA LYS A 549 0.08 -23.77 -20.22
C LYS A 549 -0.12 -24.25 -18.79
N ALA A 550 -1.20 -23.85 -18.13
CA ALA A 550 -1.53 -24.27 -16.78
C ALA A 550 -1.74 -25.80 -16.67
N LYS A 551 -2.21 -26.44 -17.74
CA LYS A 551 -2.33 -27.91 -17.84
C LYS A 551 -1.01 -28.63 -18.15
N GLY A 552 0.08 -27.89 -18.38
CA GLY A 552 1.39 -28.43 -18.76
C GLY A 552 1.56 -28.72 -20.26
N GLN A 553 0.61 -28.31 -21.10
CA GLN A 553 0.63 -28.51 -22.55
C GLN A 553 1.36 -27.35 -23.25
N SER A 554 2.65 -27.17 -22.93
CA SER A 554 3.45 -26.02 -23.37
C SER A 554 3.57 -25.86 -24.88
N LEU A 555 3.59 -26.96 -25.65
CA LEU A 555 3.66 -26.90 -27.13
C LEU A 555 2.37 -26.30 -27.72
N GLN A 556 1.21 -26.85 -27.35
CA GLN A 556 -0.10 -26.35 -27.80
C GLN A 556 -0.33 -24.91 -27.33
N SER A 557 0.10 -24.56 -26.12
CA SER A 557 0.07 -23.17 -25.62
C SER A 557 0.84 -22.22 -26.54
N ARG A 558 2.07 -22.58 -26.92
CA ARG A 558 2.89 -21.79 -27.85
C ARG A 558 2.24 -21.68 -29.23
N GLU A 559 1.64 -22.77 -29.72
CA GLU A 559 0.89 -22.75 -30.99
C GLU A 559 -0.28 -21.77 -30.94
N MET A 560 -1.06 -21.74 -29.85
CA MET A 560 -2.16 -20.78 -29.70
C MET A 560 -1.67 -19.34 -29.63
N PHE A 561 -0.59 -19.06 -28.89
CA PHE A 561 0.00 -17.71 -28.87
C PHE A 561 0.59 -17.30 -30.21
N ALA A 562 1.27 -18.20 -30.93
CA ALA A 562 1.80 -17.92 -32.26
C ALA A 562 0.68 -17.66 -33.27
N ARG A 563 -0.41 -18.45 -33.19
CA ARG A 563 -1.62 -18.25 -33.99
C ARG A 563 -2.24 -16.88 -33.71
N LEU A 564 -2.38 -16.48 -32.45
CA LEU A 564 -2.87 -15.16 -32.06
C LEU A 564 -2.04 -14.02 -32.66
N VAL A 565 -0.71 -14.10 -32.56
CA VAL A 565 0.19 -13.09 -33.13
C VAL A 565 0.12 -13.03 -34.66
N THR A 566 -0.10 -14.18 -35.30
CA THR A 566 -0.14 -14.27 -36.78
C THR A 566 -1.49 -13.83 -37.34
N GLU A 567 -2.60 -14.25 -36.74
CA GLU A 567 -3.96 -13.97 -37.22
C GLU A 567 -4.46 -12.58 -36.79
N TYR A 568 -4.00 -12.07 -35.64
CA TYR A 568 -4.48 -10.81 -35.05
C TYR A 568 -3.32 -9.93 -34.56
N PRO A 569 -2.37 -9.54 -35.43
CA PRO A 569 -1.16 -8.81 -35.03
C PRO A 569 -1.45 -7.46 -34.37
N GLU A 570 -2.57 -6.81 -34.74
CA GLU A 570 -2.99 -5.51 -34.20
C GLU A 570 -3.73 -5.63 -32.85
N SER A 571 -4.09 -6.83 -32.41
CA SER A 571 -4.80 -7.00 -31.14
C SER A 571 -3.86 -6.78 -29.95
N VAL A 572 -4.35 -6.11 -28.92
CA VAL A 572 -3.63 -6.00 -27.64
C VAL A 572 -3.28 -7.36 -27.03
N TRP A 573 -4.09 -8.38 -27.31
CA TRP A 573 -3.83 -9.75 -26.86
C TRP A 573 -2.62 -10.37 -27.55
N ALA A 574 -2.31 -10.01 -28.80
CA ALA A 574 -1.10 -10.45 -29.49
C ALA A 574 0.16 -9.86 -28.86
N GLN A 575 0.12 -8.61 -28.41
CA GLN A 575 1.23 -8.00 -27.68
C GLN A 575 1.49 -8.71 -26.34
N GLN A 576 0.43 -9.01 -25.57
CA GLN A 576 0.54 -9.78 -24.33
C GLN A 576 1.03 -11.21 -24.58
N ALA A 577 0.52 -11.88 -25.61
CA ALA A 577 0.96 -13.21 -26.01
C ALA A 577 2.46 -13.24 -26.36
N THR A 578 2.96 -12.20 -27.03
CA THR A 578 4.39 -12.06 -27.36
C THR A 578 5.24 -11.99 -26.09
N ARG A 579 4.84 -11.21 -25.09
CA ARG A 579 5.52 -11.14 -23.78
C ARG A 579 5.52 -12.50 -23.06
N HIS A 580 4.40 -13.22 -23.11
CA HIS A 580 4.31 -14.56 -22.53
C HIS A 580 5.15 -15.60 -23.29
N ALA A 581 5.28 -15.47 -24.62
CA ALA A 581 6.11 -16.33 -25.45
C ALA A 581 7.60 -16.07 -25.27
N THR A 582 8.02 -14.81 -25.10
CA THR A 582 9.43 -14.46 -24.83
C THR A 582 9.87 -14.87 -23.44
N GLY A 583 9.00 -14.79 -22.41
CA GLY A 583 9.28 -15.35 -21.08
C GLY A 583 9.36 -16.89 -21.04
N LEU A 584 9.01 -17.57 -22.15
CA LEU A 584 9.10 -19.01 -22.33
C LEU A 584 10.35 -19.44 -23.10
N THR A 585 11.29 -18.54 -23.42
CA THR A 585 12.61 -19.00 -23.86
C THR A 585 13.13 -19.98 -22.82
N PRO A 586 13.50 -21.21 -23.20
CA PRO A 586 14.10 -22.13 -22.27
C PRO A 586 15.28 -21.39 -21.67
N VAL A 587 15.29 -21.19 -20.35
CA VAL A 587 16.50 -20.87 -19.61
C VAL A 587 17.50 -21.89 -20.14
N SER A 588 18.43 -21.39 -20.95
CA SER A 588 19.39 -22.21 -21.64
C SER A 588 19.96 -23.14 -20.59
N LEU A 589 19.81 -24.44 -20.80
CA LEU A 589 20.65 -25.44 -20.18
C LEU A 589 22.08 -25.06 -20.59
N THR A 590 22.66 -24.11 -19.85
CA THR A 590 24.10 -23.90 -19.81
C THR A 590 24.62 -25.27 -19.41
N LYS A 591 25.24 -25.92 -20.40
CA LYS A 591 26.00 -27.14 -20.23
C LYS A 591 26.72 -27.06 -18.89
N ALA A 592 26.41 -28.01 -18.02
CA ALA A 592 27.35 -28.39 -16.98
C ALA A 592 28.55 -29.00 -17.72
N ASP A 593 29.56 -28.16 -17.95
CA ASP A 593 30.94 -28.60 -18.17
C ASP A 593 31.64 -28.62 -16.80
#